data_AF-A0A932E006-F1
#
_entry.id   AF-A0A932E006-F1
#
_cell.length_a   1.000
_cell.length_b   1.000
_cell.length_c   1.000
_cell.angle_alpha   90.00
_cell.angle_beta   90.00
_cell.angle_gamma   90.00
#
_symmetry.space_group_name_H-M   'P 1'
#
loop_
_entity.id
_entity.type
_entity.pdbx_description
1 polymer ?
#
loop_
_entity_poly.entity_id
_entity_poly.type
_entity_poly.pdbx_seq_one_letter_code
_entity_poly.pdbx_strand_id
1 'polypeptide(L)'
;MLKTPGWEMMIVWYFFLGGIAGGAYFTAAIADNFGSARDRQVAKTGYLLSLPLVAACGLLLIADLGVPMRFLNMLYMFKFWDPMSIGAWAVGVFGLFTFVSSVLSFSSSEAMGALRRKIGLVGILFGFFLASYTGVLLSATALPFWSEARLMGALFLASGASTGMAAISLILFLTGGSAGEGWGKVKKADRWSMIFELIVLAVLLGLLGSAAKPITSGHFAPLFWGGLVGVGLVIPLVLEFVGHRVKALAAVSAVLVLAGGFVLRYVILMSVQS
;
A
#
# COMPACT_ATOMS: atom_id res chain seq x y z
N MET A 1 -28.20 -17.81 6.05
CA MET A 1 -27.09 -17.50 5.13
C MET A 1 -26.64 -16.08 5.43
N LEU A 2 -25.34 -15.88 5.72
CA LEU A 2 -24.81 -14.52 5.86
C LEU A 2 -24.88 -13.85 4.48
N LYS A 3 -25.33 -12.59 4.44
CA LYS A 3 -25.39 -11.82 3.19
C LYS A 3 -23.96 -11.54 2.74
N THR A 4 -23.60 -11.97 1.53
CA THR A 4 -22.31 -11.63 0.95
C THR A 4 -22.22 -10.10 0.80
N PRO A 5 -21.10 -9.50 1.20
CA PRO A 5 -20.89 -8.08 0.95
C PRO A 5 -20.85 -7.87 -0.57
N GLY A 6 -21.68 -6.97 -1.11
CA GLY A 6 -21.65 -6.60 -2.53
C GLY A 6 -20.48 -5.68 -2.84
N TRP A 7 -19.28 -6.06 -2.44
CA TRP A 7 -18.10 -5.18 -2.54
C TRP A 7 -17.64 -5.12 -3.98
N GLU A 8 -17.86 -3.96 -4.59
CA GLU A 8 -17.49 -3.72 -5.96
C GLU A 8 -15.97 -3.58 -6.12
N MET A 9 -15.50 -3.64 -7.37
CA MET A 9 -14.10 -3.38 -7.72
C MET A 9 -13.54 -2.07 -7.15
N MET A 10 -14.41 -1.12 -6.78
CA MET A 10 -14.03 0.12 -6.10
C MET A 10 -13.26 -0.12 -4.80
N ILE A 11 -13.65 -1.11 -3.99
CA ILE A 11 -12.98 -1.39 -2.70
C ILE A 11 -11.59 -1.99 -2.92
N VAL A 12 -11.43 -2.84 -3.94
CA VAL A 12 -10.12 -3.39 -4.34
C VAL A 12 -9.17 -2.24 -4.72
N TRP A 13 -9.65 -1.30 -5.53
CA TRP A 13 -8.89 -0.11 -5.91
C TRP A 13 -8.56 0.76 -4.70
N TYR A 14 -9.52 1.01 -3.81
CA TYR A 14 -9.29 1.76 -2.58
C TYR A 14 -8.17 1.13 -1.73
N PHE A 15 -8.22 -0.18 -1.48
CA PHE A 15 -7.21 -0.87 -0.68
C PHE A 15 -5.83 -0.84 -1.36
N PHE A 16 -5.81 -0.91 -2.69
CA PHE A 16 -4.57 -0.90 -3.48
C PHE A 16 -3.91 0.47 -3.49
N LEU A 17 -4.66 1.50 -3.87
CA LEU A 17 -4.17 2.87 -3.92
C LEU A 17 -3.80 3.38 -2.52
N GLY A 18 -4.57 3.03 -1.49
CA GLY A 18 -4.27 3.38 -0.10
C GLY A 18 -2.98 2.72 0.41
N GLY A 19 -2.76 1.45 0.04
CA GLY A 19 -1.51 0.74 0.32
C GLY A 19 -0.29 1.40 -0.33
N ILE A 20 -0.37 1.72 -1.62
CA ILE A 20 0.70 2.43 -2.34
C ILE A 20 0.94 3.80 -1.73
N ALA A 21 -0.11 4.55 -1.39
CA ALA A 21 0.02 5.87 -0.77
C ALA A 21 0.74 5.81 0.59
N GLY A 22 0.34 4.88 1.46
CA GLY A 22 0.97 4.68 2.75
C GLY A 22 2.43 4.23 2.62
N GLY A 23 2.71 3.26 1.75
CA GLY A 23 4.07 2.77 1.48
C GLY A 23 4.98 3.83 0.88
N ALA A 24 4.50 4.58 -0.12
CA ALA A 24 5.26 5.64 -0.76
C ALA A 24 5.58 6.79 0.22
N TYR A 25 4.62 7.16 1.06
CA TYR A 25 4.83 8.17 2.10
C TYR A 25 5.85 7.70 3.14
N PHE A 26 5.77 6.44 3.55
CA PHE A 26 6.75 5.84 4.46
C PHE A 26 8.16 5.86 3.88
N THR A 27 8.33 5.38 2.64
CA THR A 27 9.64 5.40 1.96
C THR A 27 10.15 6.83 1.84
N ALA A 28 9.29 7.80 1.51
CA ALA A 28 9.67 9.19 1.43
C ALA A 28 10.13 9.75 2.78
N ALA A 29 9.38 9.52 3.85
CA ALA A 29 9.71 10.01 5.18
C ALA A 29 11.01 9.41 5.72
N ILE A 30 11.28 8.12 5.47
CA ILE A 30 12.56 7.50 5.83
C ILE A 30 13.71 8.08 5.00
N ALA A 31 13.53 8.23 3.68
CA ALA A 31 14.53 8.83 2.81
C ALA A 31 14.82 10.30 3.17
N ASP A 32 13.82 11.03 3.64
CA ASP A 32 13.94 12.44 4.01
C ASP A 32 14.63 12.67 5.37
N ASN A 33 14.42 11.75 6.32
CA ASN A 33 14.95 11.87 7.68
C ASN A 33 16.31 11.18 7.87
N PHE A 34 16.52 10.04 7.22
CA PHE A 34 17.71 9.20 7.40
C PHE A 34 18.53 9.06 6.12
N GLY A 35 18.06 9.62 5.00
CA GLY A 35 18.78 9.62 3.74
C GLY A 35 19.81 10.74 3.63
N SER A 36 20.65 10.60 2.61
CA SER A 36 21.62 11.58 2.14
C SER A 36 20.97 12.59 1.19
N ALA A 37 21.69 13.66 0.82
CA ALA A 37 21.21 14.62 -0.18
C ALA A 37 20.81 13.98 -1.54
N ARG A 38 21.42 12.82 -1.87
CA ARG A 38 21.12 12.03 -3.07
C ARG A 38 19.77 11.30 -3.00
N ASP A 39 19.19 11.16 -1.81
CA ASP A 39 17.89 10.51 -1.56
C ASP A 39 16.72 11.52 -1.63
N ARG A 40 17.00 12.82 -1.81
CA ARG A 40 15.99 13.88 -1.85
C ARG A 40 14.97 13.69 -2.97
N GLN A 41 15.37 13.12 -4.11
CA GLN A 41 14.46 12.79 -5.20
C GLN A 41 13.48 11.67 -4.81
N VAL A 42 13.93 10.65 -4.07
CA VAL A 42 13.07 9.59 -3.53
C VAL A 42 12.04 10.18 -2.59
N ALA A 43 12.47 11.03 -1.65
CA ALA A 43 11.59 11.71 -0.70
C ALA A 43 10.53 12.56 -1.41
N LYS A 44 10.94 13.40 -2.36
CA LYS A 44 10.03 14.25 -3.13
C LYS A 44 9.03 13.42 -3.94
N THR A 45 9.49 12.39 -4.66
CA THR A 45 8.62 11.52 -5.46
C THR A 45 7.61 10.78 -4.60
N GLY A 46 8.00 10.22 -3.45
CA GLY A 46 7.07 9.49 -2.59
C GLY A 46 6.02 10.39 -1.93
N TYR A 47 6.38 11.59 -1.45
CA TYR A 47 5.39 12.55 -0.96
C TYR A 47 4.41 12.98 -2.06
N LEU A 48 4.92 13.34 -3.24
CA LEU A 48 4.10 13.76 -4.38
C LEU A 48 3.21 12.65 -4.93
N LEU A 49 3.66 11.39 -4.88
CA LEU A 49 2.87 10.23 -5.30
C LEU A 49 1.74 9.94 -4.31
N SER A 50 1.98 10.11 -3.01
CA SER A 50 1.02 9.79 -1.96
C SER A 50 -0.22 10.68 -2.02
N LEU A 51 -0.06 11.95 -2.36
CA LEU A 51 -1.14 12.96 -2.42
C LEU A 51 -2.27 12.64 -3.42
N PRO A 52 -2.01 12.40 -4.72
CA PRO A 52 -3.08 12.05 -5.67
C PRO A 52 -3.69 10.67 -5.35
N LEU A 53 -2.92 9.73 -4.79
CA LEU A 53 -3.43 8.42 -4.43
C LEU A 53 -4.39 8.47 -3.24
N VAL A 54 -4.07 9.22 -2.18
CA VAL A 54 -5.01 9.41 -1.05
C VAL A 54 -6.23 10.22 -1.47
N ALA A 55 -6.08 11.19 -2.38
CA ALA A 55 -7.21 11.91 -2.96
C ALA A 55 -8.14 10.95 -3.74
N ALA A 56 -7.57 10.07 -4.58
CA ALA A 56 -8.31 9.04 -5.29
C ALA A 56 -9.02 8.08 -4.31
N CYS A 57 -8.38 7.71 -3.21
CA CYS A 57 -9.02 6.92 -2.15
C CYS A 57 -10.24 7.63 -1.55
N GLY A 58 -10.11 8.93 -1.24
CA GLY A 58 -11.23 9.74 -0.76
C GLY A 58 -12.38 9.81 -1.77
N LEU A 59 -12.08 9.97 -3.06
CA LEU A 59 -13.09 9.97 -4.12
C LEU A 59 -13.79 8.62 -4.27
N LEU A 60 -13.05 7.51 -4.22
CA LEU A 60 -13.61 6.16 -4.27
C LEU A 60 -14.54 5.89 -3.08
N LEU A 61 -14.15 6.32 -1.87
CA LEU A 61 -15.01 6.21 -0.69
C LEU A 61 -16.28 7.05 -0.87
N ILE A 62 -16.18 8.29 -1.33
CA ILE A 62 -17.36 9.15 -1.58
C ILE A 62 -18.28 8.55 -2.65
N ALA A 63 -17.73 7.89 -3.68
CA ALA A 63 -18.52 7.22 -4.70
C ALA A 63 -19.22 5.95 -4.17
N ASP A 64 -18.57 5.22 -3.26
CA ASP A 64 -19.12 4.05 -2.58
C ASP A 64 -20.20 4.42 -1.54
N LEU A 65 -20.22 5.68 -1.06
CA LEU A 65 -21.36 6.19 -0.29
C LEU A 65 -22.61 6.16 -1.18
N GLY A 66 -23.61 5.36 -0.82
CA GLY A 66 -24.91 5.35 -1.53
C GLY A 66 -25.62 6.71 -1.60
N VAL A 67 -25.19 7.72 -0.82
CA VAL A 67 -25.60 9.12 -0.93
C VAL A 67 -24.38 10.05 -0.87
N PRO A 68 -23.61 10.20 -1.98
CA PRO A 68 -22.32 10.90 -1.99
C PRO A 68 -22.42 12.35 -1.51
N MET A 69 -23.53 13.02 -1.82
CA MET A 69 -23.73 14.44 -1.51
C MET A 69 -23.79 14.75 0.00
N ARG A 70 -23.96 13.73 0.84
CA ARG A 70 -24.00 13.85 2.31
C ARG A 70 -22.68 13.46 2.99
N PHE A 71 -21.58 13.25 2.25
CA PHE A 71 -20.32 12.78 2.82
C PHE A 71 -19.78 13.71 3.93
N LEU A 72 -20.00 15.03 3.82
CA LEU A 72 -19.57 15.98 4.86
C LEU A 72 -20.24 15.69 6.21
N ASN A 73 -21.48 15.19 6.22
CA ASN A 73 -22.16 14.82 7.47
C ASN A 73 -21.43 13.68 8.19
N MET A 74 -20.79 12.79 7.43
CA MET A 74 -19.97 11.71 7.99
C MET A 74 -18.68 12.22 8.62
N LEU A 75 -18.09 13.28 8.06
CA LEU A 75 -16.93 13.95 8.67
C LEU A 75 -17.33 14.74 9.91
N TYR A 76 -18.47 15.43 9.91
CA TYR A 76 -18.95 16.17 11.08
C TYR A 76 -19.26 15.26 12.29
N MET A 77 -19.79 14.06 12.04
CA MET A 77 -20.24 13.15 13.10
C MET A 77 -19.24 12.02 13.33
N PHE A 78 -18.13 12.34 14.00
CA PHE A 78 -17.11 11.35 14.34
C PHE A 78 -17.65 10.29 15.30
N LYS A 79 -17.66 9.03 14.85
CA LYS A 79 -18.07 7.87 15.65
C LYS A 79 -16.86 6.96 15.86
N PHE A 80 -16.24 7.05 17.03
CA PHE A 80 -15.05 6.27 17.36
C PHE A 80 -15.30 4.75 17.48
N TRP A 81 -16.56 4.31 17.57
CA TRP A 81 -16.93 2.89 17.55
C TRP A 81 -17.20 2.36 16.15
N ASP A 82 -17.27 3.23 15.13
CA ASP A 82 -17.61 2.86 13.77
C ASP A 82 -16.34 2.81 12.91
N PRO A 83 -15.90 1.60 12.48
CA PRO A 83 -14.77 1.40 11.59
C PRO A 83 -14.76 2.29 10.34
N MET A 84 -15.94 2.58 9.78
CA MET A 84 -16.05 3.38 8.57
C MET A 84 -15.77 4.86 8.86
N SER A 85 -16.26 5.36 10.01
CA SER A 85 -15.99 6.75 10.46
C SER A 85 -14.49 6.95 10.74
N ILE A 86 -13.83 6.00 11.38
CA ILE A 86 -12.39 6.04 11.62
C ILE A 86 -11.62 6.04 10.29
N GLY A 87 -12.00 5.18 9.34
CA GLY A 87 -11.38 5.12 8.02
C GLY A 87 -11.45 6.43 7.25
N ALA A 88 -12.64 7.06 7.20
CA ALA A 88 -12.83 8.33 6.52
C ALA A 88 -11.98 9.46 7.13
N TRP A 89 -11.91 9.52 8.46
CA TRP A 89 -11.04 10.47 9.16
C TRP A 89 -9.55 10.18 8.94
N ALA A 90 -9.15 8.91 8.90
CA ALA A 90 -7.78 8.53 8.60
C ALA A 90 -7.35 8.98 7.18
N VAL A 91 -8.22 8.81 6.18
CA VAL A 91 -7.97 9.33 4.81
C VAL A 91 -7.85 10.85 4.81
N GLY A 92 -8.73 11.57 5.52
CA GLY A 92 -8.67 13.03 5.60
C GLY A 92 -7.41 13.55 6.29
N VAL A 93 -7.07 12.98 7.45
CA VAL A 93 -5.87 13.37 8.22
C VAL A 93 -4.61 13.01 7.46
N PHE A 94 -4.52 11.81 6.89
CA PHE A 94 -3.39 11.42 6.04
C PHE A 94 -3.28 12.30 4.78
N GLY A 95 -4.43 12.69 4.21
CA GLY A 95 -4.52 13.69 3.14
C GLY A 95 -3.86 15.03 3.52
N LEU A 96 -4.08 15.51 4.74
CA LEU A 96 -3.42 16.71 5.24
C LEU A 96 -1.91 16.54 5.38
N PHE A 97 -1.45 15.43 5.97
CA PHE A 97 -0.01 15.15 6.11
C PHE A 97 0.71 15.04 4.75
N THR A 98 0.11 14.32 3.80
CA THR A 98 0.63 14.19 2.43
C THR A 98 0.65 15.52 1.69
N PHE A 99 -0.40 16.34 1.84
CA PHE A 99 -0.45 17.68 1.25
C PHE A 99 0.65 18.59 1.80
N VAL A 100 0.76 18.71 3.13
CA VAL A 100 1.76 19.56 3.76
C VAL A 100 3.18 19.09 3.41
N SER A 101 3.44 17.79 3.48
CA SER A 101 4.77 17.23 3.14
C SER A 101 5.12 17.46 1.67
N SER A 102 4.15 17.36 0.76
CA SER A 102 4.30 17.65 -0.67
C SER A 102 4.61 19.12 -0.92
N VAL A 103 3.88 20.04 -0.31
CA VAL A 103 4.11 21.48 -0.44
C VAL A 103 5.50 21.85 0.10
N LEU A 104 5.86 21.36 1.28
CA LEU A 104 7.19 21.60 1.88
C LEU A 104 8.32 20.93 1.08
N SER A 105 8.03 19.95 0.22
CA SER A 105 9.05 19.31 -0.65
C SER A 105 9.60 20.26 -1.73
N PHE A 106 8.83 21.29 -2.11
CA PHE A 106 9.25 22.32 -3.07
C PHE A 106 10.05 23.45 -2.44
N SER A 107 10.03 23.60 -1.11
CA SER A 107 10.80 24.63 -0.43
C SER A 107 12.29 24.29 -0.39
N SER A 108 13.13 25.31 -0.61
CA SER A 108 14.58 25.26 -0.46
C SER A 108 15.06 25.68 0.94
N SER A 109 14.17 26.21 1.79
CA SER A 109 14.52 26.65 3.15
C SER A 109 14.78 25.47 4.08
N GLU A 110 15.88 25.52 4.83
CA GLU A 110 16.23 24.50 5.84
C GLU A 110 15.21 24.41 6.97
N ALA A 111 14.61 25.54 7.39
CA ALA A 111 13.55 25.54 8.39
C ALA A 111 12.32 24.74 7.92
N MET A 112 11.95 24.92 6.65
CA MET A 112 10.85 24.17 6.02
C MET A 112 11.21 22.70 5.79
N GLY A 113 12.48 22.40 5.47
CA GLY A 113 13.00 21.04 5.40
C GLY A 113 12.95 20.32 6.75
N ALA A 114 13.31 20.99 7.84
CA ALA A 114 13.22 20.45 9.20
C ALA A 114 11.78 20.19 9.62
N LEU A 115 10.85 21.09 9.28
CA LEU A 115 9.43 20.90 9.51
C LEU A 115 8.89 19.71 8.69
N ARG A 116 9.23 19.61 7.40
CA ARG A 116 8.86 18.49 6.53
C ARG A 116 9.29 17.15 7.11
N ARG A 117 10.53 17.06 7.60
CA ARG A 117 11.08 15.85 8.23
C ARG A 117 10.25 15.39 9.44
N LYS A 118 9.93 16.32 10.35
CA LYS A 118 9.10 16.04 11.53
C LYS A 118 7.68 15.63 11.15
N ILE A 119 7.05 16.37 10.23
CA ILE A 119 5.71 16.07 9.74
C ILE A 119 5.69 14.70 9.04
N GLY A 120 6.72 14.40 8.25
CA GLY A 120 6.95 13.11 7.60
C GLY A 120 6.94 11.95 8.58
N LEU A 121 7.66 12.07 9.70
CA LEU A 121 7.69 11.03 10.72
C LEU A 121 6.33 10.80 11.39
N VAL A 122 5.59 11.87 11.68
CA VAL A 122 4.24 11.75 12.27
C VAL A 122 3.26 11.18 11.24
N GLY A 123 3.35 11.61 9.98
CA GLY A 123 2.50 11.13 8.90
C GLY A 123 2.66 9.64 8.60
N ILE A 124 3.82 9.03 8.91
CA ILE A 124 4.01 7.57 8.80
C ILE A 124 2.95 6.84 9.60
N LEU A 125 2.59 7.31 10.80
CA LEU A 125 1.59 6.66 11.64
C LEU A 125 0.23 6.56 10.93
N PHE A 126 -0.19 7.64 10.27
CA PHE A 126 -1.44 7.68 9.51
C PHE A 126 -1.34 6.90 8.19
N GLY A 127 -0.19 6.91 7.52
CA GLY A 127 0.05 6.10 6.33
C GLY A 127 0.03 4.59 6.63
N PHE A 128 0.65 4.19 7.75
CA PHE A 128 0.62 2.81 8.24
C PHE A 128 -0.80 2.41 8.61
N PHE A 129 -1.50 3.26 9.35
CA PHE A 129 -2.90 3.05 9.66
C PHE A 129 -3.72 2.84 8.38
N LEU A 130 -3.63 3.73 7.39
CA LEU A 130 -4.37 3.58 6.13
C LEU A 130 -4.01 2.27 5.39
N ALA A 131 -2.73 1.91 5.34
CA ALA A 131 -2.26 0.71 4.65
C ALA A 131 -2.62 -0.60 5.36
N SER A 132 -2.71 -0.62 6.70
CA SER A 132 -2.98 -1.83 7.48
C SER A 132 -4.43 -1.98 7.94
N TYR A 133 -5.12 -0.87 8.25
CA TYR A 133 -6.41 -0.95 8.95
C TYR A 133 -7.47 -1.65 8.10
N THR A 134 -7.41 -1.52 6.77
CA THR A 134 -8.33 -2.19 5.84
C THR A 134 -8.23 -3.72 5.97
N GLY A 135 -7.02 -4.25 6.17
CA GLY A 135 -6.81 -5.67 6.47
C GLY A 135 -7.31 -6.06 7.85
N VAL A 136 -7.13 -5.19 8.87
CA VAL A 136 -7.67 -5.42 10.22
C VAL A 136 -9.20 -5.41 10.21
N LEU A 137 -9.83 -4.53 9.44
CA LEU A 137 -11.28 -4.48 9.27
C LEU A 137 -11.84 -5.78 8.70
N LEU A 138 -11.18 -6.35 7.69
CA LEU A 138 -11.54 -7.66 7.17
C LEU A 138 -11.53 -8.70 8.29
N SER A 139 -10.47 -8.71 9.12
CA SER A 139 -10.37 -9.66 10.23
C SER A 139 -11.41 -9.48 11.35
N ALA A 140 -12.11 -8.35 11.39
CA ALA A 140 -13.20 -8.10 12.33
C ALA A 140 -14.58 -8.51 11.78
N THR A 141 -14.65 -9.09 10.58
CA THR A 141 -15.92 -9.56 9.98
C THR A 141 -16.29 -10.96 10.45
N ALA A 142 -17.53 -11.39 10.17
CA ALA A 142 -18.03 -12.72 10.55
C ALA A 142 -17.67 -13.84 9.54
N LEU A 143 -16.95 -13.52 8.46
CA LEU A 143 -16.62 -14.50 7.42
C LEU A 143 -15.41 -15.35 7.84
N PRO A 144 -15.50 -16.69 7.85
CA PRO A 144 -14.48 -17.57 8.45
C PRO A 144 -13.05 -17.33 7.95
N PHE A 145 -12.86 -17.14 6.64
CA PHE A 145 -11.53 -16.86 6.08
C PHE A 145 -10.97 -15.51 6.56
N TRP A 146 -11.81 -14.48 6.64
CA TRP A 146 -11.36 -13.16 7.06
C TRP A 146 -11.15 -13.10 8.58
N SER A 147 -12.08 -13.63 9.38
CA SER A 147 -12.02 -13.58 10.84
C SER A 147 -10.82 -14.33 11.43
N GLU A 148 -10.40 -15.43 10.80
CA GLU A 148 -9.24 -16.21 11.23
C GLU A 148 -7.91 -15.61 10.75
N ALA A 149 -7.94 -14.69 9.78
CA ALA A 149 -6.76 -14.06 9.19
C ALA A 149 -6.19 -12.93 10.07
N ARG A 150 -5.70 -13.28 11.26
CA ARG A 150 -5.14 -12.33 12.25
C ARG A 150 -3.97 -11.48 11.74
N LEU A 151 -3.26 -11.95 10.71
CA LEU A 151 -2.13 -11.24 10.10
C LEU A 151 -2.51 -10.42 8.86
N MET A 152 -3.80 -10.29 8.52
CA MET A 152 -4.24 -9.59 7.31
C MET A 152 -3.76 -8.14 7.26
N GLY A 153 -3.83 -7.41 8.37
CA GLY A 153 -3.32 -6.05 8.46
C GLY A 153 -1.80 -5.96 8.23
N ALA A 154 -1.04 -6.92 8.76
CA ALA A 154 0.42 -6.98 8.57
C ALA A 154 0.78 -7.32 7.11
N LEU A 155 0.04 -8.24 6.49
CA LEU A 155 0.22 -8.60 5.08
C LEU A 155 -0.07 -7.40 4.16
N PHE A 156 -1.16 -6.67 4.40
CA PHE A 156 -1.51 -5.47 3.62
C PHE A 156 -0.51 -4.34 3.81
N LEU A 157 0.03 -4.18 5.03
CA LEU A 157 1.08 -3.21 5.30
C LEU A 157 2.39 -3.56 4.57
N ALA A 158 2.82 -4.82 4.63
CA ALA A 158 4.01 -5.31 3.93
C ALA A 158 3.87 -5.15 2.41
N SER A 159 2.71 -5.52 1.87
CA SER A 159 2.36 -5.35 0.46
C SER A 159 2.25 -3.88 0.04
N GLY A 160 1.71 -3.03 0.93
CA GLY A 160 1.67 -1.57 0.71
C GLY A 160 3.07 -0.97 0.65
N ALA A 161 3.97 -1.42 1.52
CA ALA A 161 5.36 -0.98 1.53
C ALA A 161 6.11 -1.39 0.25
N SER A 162 5.99 -2.65 -0.20
CA SER A 162 6.61 -3.14 -1.43
C SER A 162 6.05 -2.40 -2.66
N THR A 163 4.73 -2.33 -2.81
CA THR A 163 4.09 -1.62 -3.94
C THR A 163 4.37 -0.11 -3.94
N GLY A 164 4.46 0.53 -2.78
CA GLY A 164 4.87 1.94 -2.65
C GLY A 164 6.32 2.19 -3.12
N MET A 165 7.26 1.31 -2.72
CA MET A 165 8.65 1.37 -3.17
C MET A 165 8.81 1.06 -4.66
N ALA A 166 8.07 0.08 -5.16
CA ALA A 166 8.00 -0.26 -6.57
C ALA A 166 7.47 0.92 -7.40
N ALA A 167 6.40 1.58 -6.97
CA ALA A 167 5.85 2.74 -7.66
C ALA A 167 6.85 3.91 -7.71
N ILE A 168 7.52 4.22 -6.59
CA ILE A 168 8.58 5.24 -6.57
C ILE A 168 9.71 4.86 -7.52
N SER A 169 10.17 3.61 -7.48
CA SER A 169 11.25 3.11 -8.34
C SER A 169 10.90 3.20 -9.82
N LEU A 170 9.65 2.90 -10.19
CA LEU A 170 9.14 3.00 -11.54
C LEU A 170 9.09 4.46 -12.01
N ILE A 171 8.58 5.38 -11.18
CA ILE A 171 8.55 6.82 -11.52
C ILE A 171 9.96 7.37 -11.68
N LEU A 172 10.89 7.01 -10.78
CA LEU A 172 12.30 7.42 -10.90
C LEU A 172 12.96 6.83 -12.15
N PHE A 173 12.59 5.63 -12.57
CA PHE A 173 13.05 5.07 -13.83
C PHE A 173 12.55 5.88 -15.03
N LEU A 174 11.24 6.15 -15.09
CA LEU A 174 10.60 6.87 -16.20
C LEU A 174 11.05 8.34 -16.31
N THR A 175 11.38 8.97 -15.19
CA THR A 175 11.83 10.37 -15.13
C THR A 175 13.36 10.52 -15.24
N GLY A 176 14.11 9.42 -15.42
CA GLY A 176 15.57 9.45 -15.54
C GLY A 176 16.33 9.56 -14.21
N GLY A 177 15.63 9.58 -13.07
CA GLY A 177 16.20 9.56 -11.71
C GLY A 177 16.84 8.23 -11.27
N SER A 178 16.81 7.19 -12.11
CA SER A 178 17.40 5.86 -11.85
C SER A 178 18.93 5.82 -11.83
N ALA A 179 19.61 6.95 -11.94
CA ALA A 179 21.07 7.06 -11.87
C ALA A 179 21.63 7.33 -10.45
N GLY A 180 20.77 7.70 -9.49
CA GLY A 180 21.20 8.09 -8.13
C GLY A 180 21.37 6.91 -7.16
N GLU A 181 22.26 7.07 -6.17
CA GLU A 181 22.45 6.09 -5.07
C GLU A 181 21.16 5.79 -4.30
N GLY A 182 20.24 6.76 -4.20
CA GLY A 182 18.96 6.56 -3.53
C GLY A 182 18.05 5.54 -4.19
N TRP A 183 18.11 5.43 -5.52
CA TRP A 183 17.42 4.37 -6.25
C TRP A 183 17.92 2.98 -5.82
N GLY A 184 19.23 2.83 -5.61
CA GLY A 184 19.82 1.57 -5.12
C GLY A 184 19.37 1.21 -3.70
N LYS A 185 19.26 2.19 -2.80
CA LYS A 185 18.75 1.99 -1.43
C LYS A 185 17.29 1.56 -1.42
N VAL A 186 16.45 2.21 -2.24
CA VAL A 186 15.02 1.84 -2.37
C VAL A 186 14.89 0.41 -2.87
N LYS A 187 15.62 0.01 -3.93
CA LYS A 187 15.59 -1.39 -4.40
C LYS A 187 16.04 -2.39 -3.34
N LYS A 188 17.06 -2.05 -2.54
CA LYS A 188 17.51 -2.92 -1.43
C LYS A 188 16.41 -3.07 -0.37
N ALA A 189 15.72 -1.98 -0.03
CA ALA A 189 14.61 -1.99 0.92
C ALA A 189 13.39 -2.75 0.36
N ASP A 190 13.07 -2.56 -0.92
CA ASP A 190 11.98 -3.25 -1.63
C ASP A 190 12.18 -4.77 -1.59
N ARG A 191 13.38 -5.24 -1.89
CA ARG A 191 13.75 -6.66 -1.75
C ARG A 191 13.46 -7.23 -0.37
N TRP A 192 13.85 -6.53 0.69
CA TRP A 192 13.60 -6.97 2.06
C TRP A 192 12.11 -6.95 2.40
N SER A 193 11.36 -5.96 1.88
CA SER A 193 9.91 -5.88 2.05
C SER A 193 9.20 -7.04 1.35
N MET A 194 9.62 -7.42 0.14
CA MET A 194 9.07 -8.59 -0.57
C MET A 194 9.36 -9.91 0.16
N ILE A 195 10.57 -10.08 0.70
CA ILE A 195 10.91 -11.26 1.52
C ILE A 195 10.03 -11.30 2.76
N PHE A 196 9.86 -10.16 3.44
CA PHE A 196 9.00 -10.06 4.61
C PHE A 196 7.53 -10.35 4.27
N GLU A 197 7.01 -9.81 3.16
CA GLU A 197 5.67 -10.08 2.64
C GLU A 197 5.47 -11.58 2.38
N LEU A 198 6.43 -12.24 1.75
CA LEU A 198 6.38 -13.68 1.48
C LEU A 198 6.38 -14.51 2.78
N ILE A 199 7.17 -14.11 3.78
CA ILE A 199 7.18 -14.77 5.10
C ILE A 199 5.83 -14.59 5.79
N VAL A 200 5.30 -13.36 5.84
CA VAL A 200 4.00 -13.08 6.45
C VAL A 200 2.88 -13.85 5.74
N LEU A 201 2.93 -13.93 4.41
CA LEU A 201 1.97 -14.71 3.61
C LEU A 201 2.07 -16.20 3.95
N ALA A 202 3.28 -16.76 3.98
CA ALA A 202 3.50 -18.17 4.32
C ALA A 202 3.02 -18.51 5.73
N VAL A 203 3.32 -17.65 6.72
CA VAL A 203 2.85 -17.80 8.10
C VAL A 203 1.33 -17.69 8.15
N LEU A 204 0.72 -16.72 7.46
CA LEU A 204 -0.74 -16.57 7.39
C LEU A 204 -1.40 -17.83 6.82
N LEU A 205 -0.88 -18.37 5.72
CA LEU A 205 -1.39 -19.62 5.13
C LEU A 205 -1.27 -20.81 6.10
N GLY A 206 -0.14 -20.92 6.80
CA GLY A 206 0.08 -21.96 7.81
C GLY A 206 -0.89 -21.85 8.99
N LEU A 207 -1.18 -20.63 9.44
CA LEU A 207 -2.15 -20.38 10.52
C LEU A 207 -3.60 -20.63 10.08
N LEU A 208 -3.95 -20.29 8.84
CA LEU A 208 -5.30 -20.51 8.30
C LEU A 208 -5.57 -21.99 7.98
N GLY A 209 -4.56 -22.77 7.59
CA GLY A 209 -4.72 -24.17 7.24
C GLY A 209 -5.84 -24.39 6.21
N SER A 210 -6.87 -25.16 6.56
CA SER A 210 -8.02 -25.39 5.67
C SER A 210 -8.89 -24.15 5.41
N ALA A 211 -8.84 -23.14 6.27
CA ALA A 211 -9.57 -21.89 6.07
C ALA A 211 -9.02 -21.10 4.88
N ALA A 212 -7.78 -21.35 4.44
CA ALA A 212 -7.18 -20.74 3.25
C ALA A 212 -7.66 -21.35 1.92
N LYS A 213 -8.55 -22.35 1.93
CA LYS A 213 -9.09 -22.99 0.72
C LYS A 213 -9.66 -22.02 -0.32
N PRO A 214 -10.38 -20.93 0.04
CA PRO A 214 -10.93 -19.99 -0.94
C PRO A 214 -9.88 -19.34 -1.85
N ILE A 215 -8.64 -19.17 -1.35
CA ILE A 215 -7.55 -18.56 -2.12
C ILE A 215 -6.55 -19.59 -2.65
N THR A 216 -6.37 -20.72 -1.97
CA THR A 216 -5.38 -21.75 -2.35
C THR A 216 -5.93 -22.82 -3.28
N SER A 217 -7.25 -22.97 -3.37
CA SER A 217 -7.94 -24.00 -4.17
C SER A 217 -9.10 -23.40 -4.96
N GLY A 218 -9.54 -24.09 -6.02
CA GLY A 218 -10.67 -23.65 -6.84
C GLY A 218 -10.30 -22.55 -7.85
N HIS A 219 -11.27 -21.69 -8.18
CA HIS A 219 -11.16 -20.72 -9.28
C HIS A 219 -10.07 -19.67 -9.06
N PHE A 220 -9.84 -19.23 -7.82
CA PHE A 220 -8.84 -18.20 -7.50
C PHE A 220 -7.41 -18.75 -7.33
N ALA A 221 -7.23 -20.07 -7.24
CA ALA A 221 -5.93 -20.69 -7.01
C ALA A 221 -4.87 -20.36 -8.08
N PRO A 222 -5.18 -20.37 -9.40
CA PRO A 222 -4.20 -19.99 -10.42
C PRO A 222 -3.76 -18.53 -10.27
N LEU A 223 -4.68 -17.64 -9.90
CA LEU A 223 -4.41 -16.23 -9.72
C LEU A 223 -3.58 -16.00 -8.43
N PHE A 224 -3.85 -16.77 -7.37
CA PHE A 224 -3.07 -16.74 -6.13
C PHE A 224 -1.65 -17.29 -6.32
N TRP A 225 -1.51 -18.53 -6.80
CA TRP A 225 -0.20 -19.17 -6.93
C TRP A 225 0.62 -18.63 -8.10
N GLY A 226 0.00 -18.49 -9.27
CA GLY A 226 0.68 -18.00 -10.47
C GLY A 226 0.81 -16.48 -10.47
N GLY A 227 -0.29 -15.77 -10.22
CA GLY A 227 -0.32 -14.31 -10.28
C GLY A 227 0.38 -13.62 -9.10
N LEU A 228 -0.04 -13.92 -7.86
CA LEU A 228 0.55 -13.30 -6.67
C LEU A 228 1.91 -13.93 -6.32
N VAL A 229 1.96 -15.23 -6.01
CA VAL A 229 3.18 -15.85 -5.48
C VAL A 229 4.27 -15.91 -6.56
N GLY A 230 3.95 -16.43 -7.75
CA GLY A 230 4.89 -16.53 -8.86
C GLY A 230 5.28 -15.16 -9.42
N VAL A 231 4.33 -14.51 -10.11
CA VAL A 231 4.58 -13.28 -10.87
C VAL A 231 4.75 -12.05 -9.98
N GLY A 232 4.01 -11.95 -8.87
CA GLY A 232 4.02 -10.79 -8.00
C GLY A 232 5.15 -10.74 -6.97
N LEU A 233 5.68 -11.89 -6.55
CA LEU A 233 6.69 -11.97 -5.49
C LEU A 233 7.97 -12.69 -5.94
N VAL A 234 7.88 -13.95 -6.40
CA VAL A 234 9.06 -14.78 -6.69
C VAL A 234 9.84 -14.26 -7.89
N ILE A 235 9.19 -13.98 -9.02
CA ILE A 235 9.87 -13.49 -10.23
C ILE A 235 10.56 -12.14 -9.98
N PRO A 236 9.89 -11.11 -9.42
CA PRO A 236 10.54 -9.85 -9.05
C PRO A 236 11.76 -10.04 -8.15
N LEU A 237 11.63 -10.88 -7.13
CA LEU A 237 12.72 -11.17 -6.21
C LEU A 237 13.93 -11.77 -6.95
N VAL A 238 13.71 -12.74 -7.83
CA VAL A 238 14.77 -13.35 -8.66
C VAL A 238 15.38 -12.32 -9.60
N LEU A 239 14.57 -11.47 -10.25
CA LEU A 239 15.04 -10.40 -11.13
C LEU A 239 15.93 -9.40 -10.39
N GLU A 240 15.64 -9.10 -9.13
CA GLU A 240 16.47 -8.21 -8.32
C GLU A 240 17.79 -8.83 -7.88
N PHE A 241 17.87 -10.16 -7.74
CA PHE A 241 19.12 -10.86 -7.47
C PHE A 241 20.00 -10.97 -8.73
N VAL A 242 19.44 -11.44 -9.84
CA VAL A 242 20.18 -11.73 -11.07
C VAL A 242 20.45 -10.47 -11.90
N GLY A 243 19.48 -9.57 -11.96
CA GLY A 243 19.43 -8.43 -12.89
C GLY A 243 19.77 -7.08 -12.27
N HIS A 244 20.40 -7.02 -11.08
CA HIS A 244 20.57 -5.77 -10.31
C HIS A 244 21.21 -4.60 -11.09
N ARG A 245 22.00 -4.90 -12.14
CA ARG A 245 22.68 -3.93 -13.01
C ARG A 245 21.84 -3.43 -14.20
N VAL A 246 20.80 -4.16 -14.61
CA VAL A 246 20.00 -3.82 -15.79
C VAL A 246 18.79 -2.99 -15.36
N LYS A 247 18.78 -1.70 -15.70
CA LYS A 247 17.71 -0.78 -15.29
C LYS A 247 16.33 -1.18 -15.81
N ALA A 248 16.25 -1.72 -17.04
CA ALA A 248 15.00 -2.20 -17.61
C ALA A 248 14.39 -3.35 -16.80
N LEU A 249 15.20 -4.30 -16.30
CA LEU A 249 14.72 -5.40 -15.46
C LEU A 249 14.16 -4.90 -14.13
N ALA A 250 14.73 -3.83 -13.57
CA ALA A 250 14.20 -3.21 -12.36
C ALA A 250 12.83 -2.53 -12.60
N ALA A 251 12.62 -1.92 -13.77
CA ALA A 251 11.32 -1.37 -14.13
C ALA A 251 10.27 -2.47 -14.33
N VAL A 252 10.65 -3.58 -14.99
CA VAL A 252 9.80 -4.77 -15.12
C VAL A 252 9.45 -5.33 -13.73
N SER A 253 10.44 -5.51 -12.85
CA SER A 253 10.23 -5.94 -11.47
C SER A 253 9.19 -5.07 -10.74
N ALA A 254 9.32 -3.74 -10.83
CA ALA A 254 8.38 -2.82 -10.21
C ALA A 254 6.94 -2.97 -10.73
N VAL A 255 6.76 -3.17 -12.05
CA VAL A 255 5.43 -3.41 -12.63
C VAL A 255 4.84 -4.73 -12.14
N LEU A 256 5.66 -5.77 -12.04
CA LEU A 256 5.24 -7.07 -11.54
C LEU A 256 4.84 -7.03 -10.06
N VAL A 257 5.59 -6.30 -9.21
CA VAL A 257 5.24 -6.08 -7.79
C VAL A 257 3.92 -5.33 -7.66
N LEU A 258 3.71 -4.28 -8.47
CA LEU A 258 2.44 -3.55 -8.49
C LEU A 258 1.27 -4.44 -8.90
N ALA A 259 1.45 -5.25 -9.95
CA ALA A 259 0.44 -6.22 -10.38
C ALA A 259 0.16 -7.26 -9.29
N GLY A 260 1.21 -7.80 -8.66
CA GLY A 260 1.11 -8.74 -7.54
C GLY A 260 0.33 -8.18 -6.36
N GLY A 261 0.64 -6.95 -5.92
CA GLY A 261 -0.07 -6.30 -4.83
C GLY A 261 -1.54 -5.97 -5.14
N PHE A 262 -1.89 -5.74 -6.42
CA PHE A 262 -3.29 -5.63 -6.84
C PHE A 262 -3.98 -7.00 -6.78
N VAL A 263 -3.34 -8.04 -7.33
CA VAL A 263 -3.85 -9.42 -7.31
C VAL A 263 -4.07 -9.90 -5.88
N LEU A 264 -3.17 -9.59 -4.94
CA LEU A 264 -3.33 -9.89 -3.53
C LEU A 264 -4.68 -9.39 -2.98
N ARG A 265 -4.94 -8.09 -3.18
CA ARG A 265 -6.16 -7.44 -2.67
C ARG A 265 -7.40 -7.97 -3.39
N TYR A 266 -7.31 -8.18 -4.69
CA TYR A 266 -8.39 -8.75 -5.49
C TYR A 266 -8.76 -10.17 -5.01
N VAL A 267 -7.78 -11.07 -4.89
CA VAL A 267 -8.01 -12.46 -4.46
C VAL A 267 -8.57 -12.50 -3.04
N ILE A 268 -8.01 -11.73 -2.10
CA ILE A 268 -8.49 -11.72 -0.70
C ILE A 268 -9.93 -11.23 -0.59
N LEU A 269 -10.32 -10.24 -1.39
CA LEU A 269 -11.66 -9.64 -1.35
C LEU A 269 -12.69 -10.46 -2.12
N MET A 270 -12.34 -10.97 -3.30
CA MET A 270 -13.30 -11.62 -4.20
C MET A 270 -13.48 -13.11 -3.92
N SER A 271 -12.46 -13.79 -3.38
CA SER A 271 -12.54 -15.25 -3.11
C SER A 271 -13.60 -15.68 -2.10
N VAL A 272 -14.07 -14.75 -1.27
CA VAL A 272 -15.10 -15.03 -0.24
C VAL A 272 -16.50 -14.65 -0.72
N GLN A 273 -16.61 -13.89 -1.81
CA GLN A 273 -17.89 -13.43 -2.36
C GLN A 273 -18.47 -14.40 -3.40
N SER A 274 -17.62 -15.29 -3.94
CA SER A 274 -17.95 -16.26 -5.00
C SER A 274 -18.51 -17.58 -4.47
#